data_AF-A0A381RHI9-F1
#
_entry.id   AF-A0A381RHI9-F1
#
_cell.length_a   1.000
_cell.length_b   1.000
_cell.length_c   1.000
_cell.angle_alpha   90.00
_cell.angle_beta   90.00
_cell.angle_gamma   90.00
#
_symmetry.space_group_name_H-M   'P 1'
#
loop_
_entity.id
_entity.type
_entity.pdbx_description
1 polymer ?
#
loop_
_entity_poly.entity_id
_entity_poly.type
_entity_poly.pdbx_seq_one_letter_code
_entity_poly.pdbx_strand_id
1 'polypeptide(L)'
;MPEFITPLLQLLTFYVLTILGFATSLAAQEPQRSAEELASALQDKYKTVHDFSANFIHIYEGGALSIQATESGVVLIKKPGMMHWNYREPDEK
;
A
#
# COMPACT_ATOMS: atom_id res chain seq x y z
N MET A 1 29.72 37.03 -38.76
CA MET A 1 28.47 36.96 -37.98
C MET A 1 27.97 35.54 -37.63
N PRO A 2 28.66 34.40 -37.83
CA PRO A 2 28.12 33.08 -37.44
C PRO A 2 28.45 32.63 -36.00
N GLU A 3 29.48 33.22 -35.36
CA GLU A 3 29.98 32.81 -34.03
C GLU A 3 28.95 32.94 -32.88
N PHE A 4 27.88 33.73 -33.08
CA PHE A 4 26.86 33.96 -32.05
C PHE A 4 25.66 32.99 -32.16
N ILE A 5 25.55 32.21 -33.24
CA ILE A 5 24.37 31.36 -33.50
C ILE A 5 24.46 30.02 -32.74
N THR A 6 25.66 29.46 -32.64
CA THR A 6 25.96 28.23 -31.91
C THR A 6 25.67 28.30 -30.40
N PRO A 7 26.13 29.33 -29.64
CA PRO A 7 25.82 29.42 -28.21
C PRO A 7 24.34 29.67 -27.94
N LEU A 8 23.64 30.38 -28.83
CA LEU A 8 22.19 30.61 -28.73
C LEU A 8 21.41 29.31 -28.90
N LEU A 9 21.80 28.45 -29.84
CA LEU A 9 21.19 27.14 -30.06
C LEU A 9 21.44 26.19 -28.89
N GLN A 10 22.63 26.24 -28.27
CA GLN A 10 22.94 25.47 -27.06
C GLN A 10 22.07 25.91 -25.88
N LEU A 11 21.91 27.22 -25.67
CA LEU A 11 21.06 27.76 -24.60
C LEU A 11 19.59 27.32 -24.76
N LEU A 12 19.08 27.34 -25.99
CA LEU A 12 17.73 26.86 -26.34
C LEU A 12 17.59 25.37 -26.06
N THR A 13 18.61 24.58 -26.37
CA THR A 13 18.61 23.13 -26.13
C THR A 13 18.60 22.83 -24.63
N PHE A 14 19.42 23.52 -23.83
CA PHE A 14 19.40 23.41 -22.37
C PHE A 14 18.06 23.84 -21.77
N TYR A 15 17.46 24.92 -22.29
CA TYR A 15 16.16 25.39 -21.84
C TYR A 15 15.05 24.38 -22.11
N VAL A 16 15.01 23.80 -23.31
CA VAL A 16 14.07 22.73 -23.68
C VAL A 16 14.29 21.49 -22.82
N LEU A 17 15.54 21.08 -22.59
CA LEU A 17 15.86 19.92 -21.75
C LEU A 17 15.42 20.12 -20.29
N THR A 18 15.55 21.36 -19.78
CA THR A 18 15.14 21.72 -18.42
C THR A 18 13.63 21.72 -18.28
N ILE A 19 12.89 22.25 -19.27
CA ILE A 19 11.42 22.22 -19.28
C ILE A 19 10.92 20.78 -19.35
N LEU A 20 11.56 19.94 -20.19
CA LEU A 20 11.17 18.55 -20.37
C LEU A 20 11.39 17.74 -19.07
N GLY A 21 12.50 17.96 -18.36
CA GLY A 21 12.77 17.32 -17.07
C GLY A 21 11.87 17.78 -15.92
N PHE A 22 11.40 19.04 -15.95
CA PHE A 22 10.42 19.54 -14.98
C PHE A 22 9.01 18.98 -15.25
N ALA A 23 8.60 18.87 -16.51
CA ALA A 23 7.29 18.32 -16.89
C ALA A 23 7.12 16.85 -16.48
N THR A 24 8.19 16.05 -16.54
CA THR A 24 8.16 14.64 -16.10
C THR A 24 8.02 14.49 -14.59
N SER A 25 8.45 15.48 -13.79
CA SER A 25 8.35 15.43 -12.33
C SER A 25 6.93 15.67 -11.82
N LEU A 26 6.11 16.44 -12.55
CA LEU A 26 4.70 16.68 -12.22
C LEU A 26 3.80 15.48 -12.55
N ALA A 27 4.14 14.72 -13.59
CA ALA A 27 3.40 13.51 -13.98
C ALA A 27 3.64 12.30 -13.06
N ALA A 28 4.65 12.36 -12.17
CA ALA A 28 5.02 11.29 -11.26
C ALA A 28 4.30 11.35 -9.90
N GLN A 29 3.43 12.33 -9.67
CA GLN A 29 2.55 12.32 -8.50
C GLN A 29 1.39 11.36 -8.76
N GLU A 30 1.50 10.13 -8.20
CA GLU A 30 0.32 9.30 -7.97
C GLU A 30 -0.72 10.17 -7.23
N PRO A 31 -1.96 10.27 -7.73
CA PRO A 31 -3.02 10.98 -7.02
C PRO A 31 -3.14 10.39 -5.63
N GLN A 32 -2.96 11.21 -4.59
CA GLN A 32 -3.17 10.78 -3.23
C GLN A 32 -4.66 10.43 -3.08
N ARG A 33 -4.98 9.14 -2.95
CA ARG A 33 -6.37 8.71 -2.74
C ARG A 33 -6.91 9.33 -1.46
N SER A 34 -8.16 9.79 -1.53
CA SER A 34 -8.88 10.18 -0.32
C SER A 34 -9.09 8.97 0.59
N ALA A 35 -9.38 9.21 1.87
CA ALA A 35 -9.70 8.13 2.81
C ALA A 35 -10.97 7.37 2.36
N GLU A 36 -11.94 8.07 1.80
CA GLU A 36 -13.20 7.53 1.27
C GLU A 36 -12.95 6.64 0.05
N GLU A 37 -12.12 7.10 -0.89
CA GLU A 37 -11.75 6.33 -2.08
C GLU A 37 -11.04 5.03 -1.70
N LEU A 38 -10.11 5.09 -0.74
CA LEU A 38 -9.42 3.92 -0.23
C LEU A 38 -10.38 2.95 0.48
N ALA A 39 -11.26 3.46 1.34
CA ALA A 39 -12.25 2.65 2.03
C ALA A 39 -13.19 1.95 1.04
N SER A 40 -13.65 2.65 -0.01
CA SER A 40 -14.49 2.07 -1.05
C SER A 40 -13.77 0.96 -1.81
N ALA A 41 -12.54 1.20 -2.26
CA ALA A 41 -11.76 0.21 -2.99
C ALA A 41 -11.48 -1.05 -2.15
N LEU A 42 -11.16 -0.87 -0.86
CA LEU A 42 -10.98 -1.97 0.09
C LEU A 42 -12.29 -2.75 0.26
N GLN A 43 -13.41 -2.05 0.42
CA GLN A 43 -14.72 -2.65 0.60
C GLN A 43 -15.14 -3.46 -0.63
N ASP A 44 -14.87 -2.98 -1.84
CA ASP A 44 -15.17 -3.70 -3.08
C ASP A 44 -14.30 -4.94 -3.23
N LYS A 45 -13.01 -4.87 -2.90
CA LYS A 45 -12.16 -6.06 -2.84
C LYS A 45 -12.68 -7.05 -1.80
N TYR A 46 -13.03 -6.60 -0.60
CA TYR A 46 -13.56 -7.47 0.46
C TYR A 46 -14.86 -8.17 0.05
N LYS A 47 -15.74 -7.51 -0.71
CA LYS A 47 -16.99 -8.12 -1.23
C LYS A 47 -16.71 -9.33 -2.13
N THR A 48 -15.61 -9.32 -2.89
CA THR A 48 -15.27 -10.40 -3.86
C THR A 48 -14.88 -11.72 -3.19
N VAL A 49 -14.38 -11.68 -1.95
CA VAL A 49 -13.99 -12.89 -1.20
C VAL A 49 -15.23 -13.45 -0.53
N HIS A 50 -15.73 -14.62 -0.88
CA HIS A 50 -16.95 -15.18 -0.24
C HIS A 50 -16.63 -16.08 0.96
N ASP A 51 -15.58 -16.88 0.83
CA ASP A 51 -15.06 -17.75 1.87
C ASP A 51 -13.53 -17.82 1.74
N PHE A 52 -12.87 -18.16 2.84
CA PHE A 52 -11.44 -18.46 2.84
C PHE A 52 -11.06 -19.25 4.10
N SER A 53 -9.91 -19.92 4.01
CA SER A 53 -9.20 -20.49 5.16
C SER A 53 -7.77 -19.95 5.15
N ALA A 54 -7.27 -19.57 6.32
CA ALA A 54 -5.91 -19.05 6.46
C ALA A 54 -5.31 -19.43 7.81
N ASN A 55 -4.00 -19.63 7.83
CA ASN A 55 -3.24 -19.67 9.07
C ASN A 55 -3.04 -18.23 9.57
N PHE A 56 -3.11 -18.00 10.88
CA PHE A 56 -2.85 -16.69 11.48
C PHE A 56 -1.82 -16.80 12.60
N ILE A 57 -1.12 -15.69 12.82
CA ILE A 57 -0.29 -15.42 13.99
C ILE A 57 -0.73 -14.05 14.52
N HIS A 58 -1.12 -13.99 15.78
CA HIS A 58 -1.54 -12.77 16.46
C HIS A 58 -0.52 -12.45 17.56
N ILE A 59 0.12 -11.29 17.46
CA ILE A 59 1.10 -10.82 18.44
C ILE A 59 0.47 -9.64 19.17
N TYR A 60 0.19 -9.81 20.46
CA TYR A 60 -0.30 -8.75 21.34
C TYR A 60 0.86 -8.12 22.10
N GLU A 61 0.99 -6.80 22.00
CA GLU A 61 1.96 -5.99 22.76
C GLU A 61 1.21 -4.94 23.59
N GLY A 62 1.18 -5.12 24.91
CA GLY A 62 0.49 -4.24 25.86
C GLY A 62 1.45 -3.51 26.81
N GLY A 63 1.20 -2.22 27.09
CA GLY A 63 2.08 -1.36 27.87
C GLY A 63 1.79 -1.30 29.38
N ALA A 64 2.83 -1.64 30.16
CA ALA A 64 3.24 -1.18 31.52
C ALA A 64 4.26 -2.19 32.08
N LEU A 65 4.05 -3.46 31.73
CA LEU A 65 4.95 -4.60 31.86
C LEU A 65 5.01 -5.20 30.47
N SER A 66 6.18 -5.41 29.88
CA SER A 66 6.38 -5.96 28.52
C SER A 66 5.77 -7.36 28.33
N ILE A 67 4.45 -7.45 28.31
CA ILE A 67 3.70 -8.67 28.10
C ILE A 67 3.51 -8.79 26.60
N GLN A 68 4.25 -9.73 26.01
CA GLN A 68 4.06 -10.18 24.65
C GLN A 68 3.33 -11.51 24.71
N ALA A 69 2.15 -11.59 24.11
CA ALA A 69 1.44 -12.84 23.90
C ALA A 69 1.41 -13.13 22.40
N THR A 70 1.80 -14.35 22.02
CA THR A 70 1.71 -14.82 20.64
C THR A 70 0.72 -15.96 20.59
N GLU A 71 -0.29 -15.83 19.75
CA GLU A 71 -1.29 -16.86 19.48
C GLU A 71 -1.23 -17.24 18.01
N SER A 72 -1.44 -18.51 17.71
CA SER A 72 -1.45 -19.00 16.32
C SER A 72 -2.60 -19.96 16.09
N GLY A 73 -3.02 -20.13 14.83
CA GLY A 73 -4.14 -20.99 14.52
C GLY A 73 -4.60 -20.94 13.07
N VAL A 74 -5.83 -21.43 12.84
CA VAL A 74 -6.51 -21.39 11.54
C VAL A 74 -7.83 -20.66 11.68
N VAL A 75 -8.09 -19.73 10.76
CA VAL A 75 -9.38 -19.07 10.62
C VAL A 75 -10.09 -19.63 9.38
N LEU A 76 -11.39 -19.93 9.53
CA LEU A 76 -12.28 -20.28 8.43
C LEU A 76 -13.42 -19.28 8.40
N ILE A 77 -13.58 -18.60 7.26
CA ILE A 77 -14.64 -17.63 7.04
C ILE A 77 -15.53 -18.12 5.91
N LYS A 78 -16.85 -18.01 6.09
CA LYS A 78 -17.84 -18.11 5.02
C LYS A 78 -18.89 -17.02 5.23
N LYS A 79 -19.00 -16.09 4.29
CA LYS A 79 -20.01 -15.03 4.37
C LYS A 79 -21.39 -15.54 3.89
N PRO A 80 -22.49 -15.05 4.48
CA PRO A 80 -22.56 -14.14 5.62
C PRO A 80 -22.50 -14.88 6.97
N GLY A 81 -21.83 -14.27 7.96
CA GLY A 81 -21.99 -14.61 9.38
C GLY A 81 -21.34 -15.91 9.89
N MET A 82 -20.68 -16.72 9.04
CA MET A 82 -19.95 -17.89 9.52
C MET A 82 -18.47 -17.60 9.64
N MET A 83 -17.96 -17.76 10.86
CA MET A 83 -16.57 -17.55 11.22
C MET A 83 -16.20 -18.59 12.28
N HIS A 84 -15.14 -19.34 12.04
CA HIS A 84 -14.59 -20.31 12.98
C HIS A 84 -13.10 -20.06 13.17
N TRP A 85 -12.67 -19.99 14.43
CA TRP A 85 -11.28 -19.82 14.82
C TRP A 85 -10.83 -21.05 15.59
N ASN A 86 -9.80 -21.70 15.07
CA ASN A 86 -9.13 -22.81 15.73
C ASN A 86 -7.76 -22.31 16.21
N TYR A 87 -7.65 -22.02 17.50
CA TYR A 87 -6.40 -21.61 18.15
C TYR A 87 -5.57 -22.87 18.47
N ARG A 88 -4.26 -22.81 18.22
CA ARG A 88 -3.31 -23.92 18.41
C ARG A 88 -2.24 -23.64 19.46
N GLU A 89 -1.76 -22.41 19.54
CA GLU A 89 -0.75 -21.97 20.52
C GLU A 89 -1.29 -20.77 21.31
N PRO A 90 -0.96 -20.61 22.61
CA PRO A 90 0.12 -21.27 23.35
C PRO A 90 -0.21 -22.58 24.09
N ASP A 91 -1.47 -23.04 24.14
CA ASP A 91 -1.85 -24.38 24.64
C ASP A 91 -2.96 -24.95 23.73
N GLU A 92 -2.83 -26.22 23.32
CA GLU A 92 -3.95 -26.98 22.75
C GLU A 92 -4.98 -27.22 23.87
N LYS A 93 -6.12 -26.51 23.83
CA LYS A 93 -7.27 -26.80 24.69
C LYS A 93 -8.17 -27.87 24.09
#